data_AF-A0A1T5KQI1-F1
#
_entry.id   AF-A0A1T5KQI1-F1
#
_cell.length_a   1.000
_cell.length_b   1.000
_cell.length_c   1.000
_cell.angle_alpha   90.00
_cell.angle_beta   90.00
_cell.angle_gamma   90.00
#
_symmetry.space_group_name_H-M   'P 1'
#
loop_
_entity.id
_entity.type
_entity.pdbx_description
1 polymer ?
#
loop_
_entity_poly.entity_id
_entity_poly.type
_entity_poly.pdbx_seq_one_letter_code
_entity_poly.pdbx_strand_id
1 'polypeptide(L)'
;MNYQALLLIFYGTFLITCGLVAVVFIGMKAKTALMSGGTSGVISFLIAYLLSIHTKGAPWAGIFLSLALFCVFSWRSTKTLFRIFEIQASPIHDELKGKGIAFLIISLMAVVSVFVFALQVVNFFA
;
A
#
# COMPACT_ATOMS: atom_id res chain seq x y z
N MET A 1 5.49 -4.26 24.55
CA MET A 1 4.75 -3.70 23.41
C MET A 1 5.20 -4.44 22.16
N ASN A 2 4.30 -5.16 21.48
CA ASN A 2 4.65 -6.02 20.35
C ASN A 2 5.21 -5.18 19.19
N TYR A 3 6.50 -5.36 18.85
CA TYR A 3 7.16 -4.67 17.72
C TYR A 3 6.38 -4.81 16.41
N GLN A 4 5.72 -5.96 16.20
CA GLN A 4 4.83 -6.19 15.06
C GLN A 4 3.63 -5.22 15.04
N ALA A 5 3.00 -4.94 16.18
CA ALA A 5 1.86 -4.02 16.24
C ALA A 5 2.29 -2.59 15.90
N LEU A 6 3.48 -2.17 16.37
CA LEU A 6 4.02 -0.85 16.06
C LEU A 6 4.35 -0.70 14.58
N LEU A 7 4.93 -1.73 13.95
CA LEU A 7 5.18 -1.78 12.51
C LEU A 7 3.88 -1.69 11.70
N LEU A 8 2.82 -2.42 12.08
CA LEU A 8 1.53 -2.36 11.39
C LEU A 8 0.84 -1.00 11.53
N ILE A 9 0.95 -0.35 12.70
CA ILE A 9 0.42 1.01 12.91
C ILE A 9 1.14 2.01 12.02
N PHE A 10 2.48 1.98 11.98
CA PHE A 10 3.28 2.84 11.11
C PHE A 10 2.99 2.60 9.63
N TYR A 11 2.83 1.32 9.25
CA TYR A 11 2.47 0.95 7.89
C TYR A 11 1.05 1.42 7.53
N GLY A 12 0.09 1.30 8.45
CA GLY A 12 -1.28 1.77 8.25
C GLY A 12 -1.37 3.29 8.08
N THR A 13 -0.67 4.07 8.92
CA THR A 13 -0.62 5.54 8.78
C THR A 13 0.09 5.96 7.50
N PHE A 14 1.15 5.25 7.10
CA PHE A 14 1.83 5.48 5.82
C PHE A 14 0.89 5.23 4.63
N LEU A 15 0.13 4.13 4.62
CA LEU A 15 -0.82 3.83 3.55
C LEU A 15 -1.93 4.88 3.44
N ILE A 16 -2.46 5.35 4.57
CA ILE A 16 -3.51 6.37 4.60
C ILE A 16 -2.97 7.71 4.09
N THR A 17 -1.82 8.16 4.58
CA THR A 17 -1.21 9.43 4.13
C THR A 17 -0.87 9.38 2.64
N CYS A 18 -0.31 8.27 2.17
CA CYS A 18 0.02 8.07 0.76
C CYS A 18 -1.24 8.02 -0.13
N GLY A 19 -2.33 7.41 0.35
CA GLY A 19 -3.65 7.46 -0.31
C GLY A 19 -4.23 8.87 -0.37
N LEU A 20 -4.07 9.67 0.69
CA LEU A 20 -4.52 11.07 0.74
C LEU A 20 -3.73 11.94 -0.26
N VAL A 21 -2.40 11.80 -0.27
CA VAL A 21 -1.51 12.49 -1.22
C VAL A 21 -1.89 12.16 -2.66
N ALA A 22 -2.20 10.89 -2.97
CA ALA A 22 -2.65 10.50 -4.30
C ALA A 22 -3.93 11.24 -4.74
N VAL A 23 -4.88 11.48 -3.84
CA VAL A 23 -6.11 12.23 -4.16
C VAL A 23 -5.83 13.71 -4.39
N VAL A 24 -4.92 14.31 -3.61
CA VAL A 24 -4.53 15.72 -3.78
C VAL A 24 -3.88 15.95 -5.15
N PHE A 25 -3.03 15.03 -5.61
CA PHE A 25 -2.31 15.18 -6.89
C PHE A 25 -3.10 14.73 -8.13
N ILE A 26 -4.03 13.76 -8.02
CA ILE A 26 -4.70 13.12 -9.18
C ILE A 26 -6.22 13.37 -9.20
N GLY A 27 -6.81 13.86 -8.12
CA GLY A 27 -8.25 14.13 -8.01
C GLY A 27 -9.11 12.85 -8.03
N MET A 28 -10.34 12.95 -8.53
CA MET A 28 -11.33 11.85 -8.51
C MET A 28 -10.92 10.58 -9.29
N LYS A 29 -9.89 10.64 -10.15
CA LYS A 29 -9.34 9.44 -10.81
C LYS A 29 -8.59 8.52 -9.82
N ALA A 30 -8.15 9.03 -8.67
CA ALA A 30 -7.46 8.28 -7.63
C ALA A 30 -8.38 7.65 -6.56
N LYS A 31 -9.71 7.69 -6.73
CA LYS A 31 -10.68 7.06 -5.79
C LYS A 31 -10.32 5.62 -5.45
N THR A 32 -9.83 4.86 -6.42
CA THR A 32 -9.44 3.46 -6.22
C THR A 32 -8.17 3.31 -5.39
N ALA A 33 -7.23 4.26 -5.44
CA ALA A 33 -6.00 4.26 -4.63
C ALA A 33 -6.29 4.68 -3.18
N LEU A 34 -7.14 5.69 -2.99
CA LEU A 34 -7.64 6.08 -1.68
C LEU A 34 -8.43 4.95 -1.02
N MET A 35 -9.32 4.29 -1.77
CA MET A 35 -10.12 3.20 -1.25
C MET A 35 -9.22 2.05 -0.82
N SER A 36 -8.30 1.59 -1.68
CA SER A 36 -7.39 0.50 -1.30
C SER A 36 -6.50 0.87 -0.12
N GLY A 37 -5.83 2.02 -0.16
CA GLY A 37 -4.89 2.47 0.88
C GLY A 37 -5.57 2.79 2.22
N GLY A 38 -6.76 3.38 2.15
CA GLY A 38 -7.59 3.69 3.31
C GLY A 38 -8.16 2.42 3.96
N THR A 39 -8.78 1.53 3.17
CA THR A 39 -9.29 0.26 3.72
C THR A 39 -8.18 -0.61 4.27
N SER A 40 -7.04 -0.69 3.57
CA SER A 40 -5.91 -1.48 4.04
C SER A 40 -5.27 -0.88 5.29
N GLY A 41 -5.21 0.45 5.41
CA GLY A 41 -4.71 1.13 6.60
C GLY A 41 -5.58 0.86 7.82
N VAL A 42 -6.91 0.90 7.66
CA VAL A 42 -7.86 0.56 8.74
C VAL A 42 -7.75 -0.92 9.13
N ILE A 43 -7.61 -1.82 8.16
CA ILE A 43 -7.40 -3.26 8.44
C ILE A 43 -6.07 -3.47 9.19
N SER A 44 -4.99 -2.76 8.83
CA SER A 44 -3.71 -2.82 9.56
C SER A 44 -3.86 -2.37 11.01
N PHE A 45 -4.65 -1.33 11.28
CA PHE A 45 -4.98 -0.92 12.65
C PHE A 45 -5.77 -2.00 13.41
N LEU A 46 -6.73 -2.64 12.75
CA LEU A 46 -7.53 -3.71 13.34
C LEU A 46 -6.67 -4.93 13.70
N ILE A 47 -5.73 -5.30 12.84
CA ILE A 47 -4.77 -6.40 13.11
C ILE A 47 -3.80 -6.01 14.23
N ALA A 48 -3.33 -4.76 14.28
CA ALA A 48 -2.49 -4.28 15.38
C ALA A 48 -3.21 -4.33 16.74
N TYR A 49 -4.51 -4.02 16.76
CA TYR A 49 -5.36 -4.18 17.94
C TYR A 49 -5.51 -5.65 18.33
N LEU A 50 -5.74 -6.55 17.37
CA LEU A 50 -5.86 -7.98 17.61
C LEU A 50 -4.55 -8.64 18.11
N LEU A 51 -3.40 -8.15 17.64
CA LEU A 51 -2.07 -8.49 18.13
C LEU A 51 -1.86 -8.05 19.59
N SER A 52 -2.49 -6.96 20.02
CA SER A 52 -2.44 -6.49 21.41
C SER A 52 -3.26 -7.39 22.35
N ILE A 53 -4.22 -8.14 21.82
CA ILE A 53 -5.06 -9.11 22.56
C ILE A 53 -4.39 -10.51 22.57
N HIS A 54 -3.14 -10.67 22.12
CA HIS A 54 -2.38 -11.93 22.12
C HIS A 54 -3.09 -13.11 21.43
N THR A 55 -3.89 -12.84 20.40
CA THR A 55 -4.56 -13.88 19.63
C THR A 55 -3.55 -14.62 18.74
N LYS A 56 -3.46 -15.96 18.88
CA LYS A 56 -2.46 -16.80 18.19
C LYS A 56 -2.48 -16.69 16.65
N GLY A 57 -3.60 -16.29 16.04
CA GLY A 57 -3.74 -16.12 14.59
C GLY A 57 -3.45 -14.70 14.05
N ALA A 58 -3.31 -13.70 14.92
CA ALA A 58 -3.09 -12.32 14.52
C ALA A 58 -1.78 -12.07 13.72
N PRO A 59 -0.62 -12.70 14.04
CA PRO A 59 0.59 -12.51 13.23
C PRO A 59 0.45 -13.07 11.81
N TRP A 60 -0.23 -14.21 11.65
CA TRP A 60 -0.52 -14.78 10.33
C TRP A 60 -1.39 -13.85 9.47
N ALA A 61 -2.38 -13.19 10.08
CA ALA A 61 -3.21 -12.21 9.39
C ALA A 61 -2.40 -11.00 8.88
N GLY A 62 -1.42 -10.52 9.66
CA GLY A 62 -0.54 -9.42 9.24
C GLY A 62 0.35 -9.78 8.05
N ILE A 63 0.94 -10.98 8.07
CA ILE A 63 1.78 -11.50 6.98
C ILE A 63 0.95 -11.64 5.71
N PHE A 64 -0.24 -12.25 5.82
CA PHE A 64 -1.15 -12.43 4.70
C PHE A 64 -1.63 -11.09 4.12
N LEU A 65 -1.95 -10.11 4.98
CA LEU A 65 -2.34 -8.78 4.55
C LEU A 65 -1.22 -8.09 3.74
N SER A 66 0.01 -8.10 4.27
CA SER A 66 1.15 -7.43 3.62
C SER A 66 1.48 -8.04 2.26
N LEU A 67 1.36 -9.37 2.14
CA LEU A 67 1.54 -10.10 0.89
C LEU A 67 0.42 -9.83 -0.11
N ALA A 68 -0.84 -9.85 0.34
CA ALA A 68 -1.99 -9.51 -0.50
C ALA A 68 -1.90 -8.07 -1.04
N LEU A 69 -1.53 -7.11 -0.17
CA LEU A 69 -1.33 -5.71 -0.55
C LEU A 69 -0.19 -5.55 -1.55
N PHE A 70 0.93 -6.23 -1.34
CA PHE A 70 2.03 -6.21 -2.29
C PHE A 70 1.60 -6.72 -3.67
N CYS A 71 0.84 -7.82 -3.72
CA CYS A 71 0.37 -8.39 -4.98
C CYS A 71 -0.59 -7.41 -5.70
N VAL A 72 -1.53 -6.82 -4.96
CA VAL A 72 -2.48 -5.82 -5.50
C VAL A 72 -1.75 -4.58 -6.00
N PHE A 73 -0.79 -4.04 -5.23
CA PHE A 73 -0.02 -2.86 -5.64
C PHE A 73 0.89 -3.15 -6.83
N SER A 74 1.55 -4.30 -6.87
CA SER A 74 2.37 -4.70 -8.02
C SER A 74 1.53 -4.81 -9.29
N TRP A 75 0.40 -5.51 -9.23
CA TRP A 75 -0.53 -5.62 -10.36
C TRP A 75 -1.04 -4.25 -10.84
N ARG A 76 -1.42 -3.38 -9.91
CA ARG A 76 -1.90 -2.01 -10.20
C ARG A 76 -0.78 -1.13 -10.76
N SER A 77 0.45 -1.30 -10.28
CA SER A 77 1.65 -0.62 -10.78
C SER A 77 1.87 -0.98 -12.25
N THR A 78 1.91 -2.27 -12.58
CA THR A 78 2.07 -2.76 -13.96
C THR A 78 0.99 -2.23 -14.90
N LYS A 79 -0.30 -2.28 -14.51
CA LYS A 79 -1.38 -1.70 -15.35
C LYS A 79 -1.25 -0.20 -15.55
N THR A 80 -0.77 0.54 -14.56
CA THR A 80 -0.55 1.99 -14.67
C THR A 80 0.64 2.27 -15.59
N LEU A 81 1.71 1.48 -15.47
CA LEU A 81 2.91 1.56 -16.31
C LEU A 81 2.59 1.37 -17.80
N PHE A 82 1.88 0.30 -18.15
CA PHE A 82 1.44 0.07 -19.53
C PHE A 82 0.61 1.23 -20.08
N ARG A 83 -0.26 1.79 -19.25
CA ARG A 83 -1.09 2.95 -19.63
C ARG A 83 -0.28 4.23 -19.80
N ILE A 84 0.81 4.40 -19.05
CA ILE A 84 1.75 5.52 -19.23
C ILE A 84 2.48 5.36 -20.56
N PHE A 85 2.98 4.16 -20.88
CA PHE A 85 3.64 3.91 -22.17
C PHE A 85 2.71 4.15 -23.37
N GLU A 86 1.44 3.78 -23.25
CA GLU A 86 0.42 4.02 -24.28
C GLU A 86 0.15 5.52 -24.50
N ILE A 87 0.16 6.33 -23.44
CA ILE A 87 -0.07 7.78 -23.53
C ILE A 87 1.20 8.54 -23.90
N GLN A 88 2.38 8.03 -23.55
CA GLN A 88 3.67 8.58 -24.00
C GLN A 88 3.76 8.58 -25.54
N ALA A 89 3.08 7.62 -26.20
CA ALA A 89 2.95 7.57 -27.65
C ALA A 89 1.95 8.59 -28.24
N SER A 90 1.19 9.32 -27.40
CA SER A 90 0.24 10.36 -27.79
C SER A 90 0.69 11.76 -27.33
N PRO A 91 0.41 12.84 -28.07
CA PRO A 91 0.95 14.20 -27.81
C PRO A 91 0.33 14.94 -26.59
N ILE A 92 -0.43 14.26 -25.72
CA ILE A 92 -1.16 14.89 -24.60
C ILE A 92 -0.29 14.86 -23.33
N HIS A 93 0.53 15.91 -23.14
CA HIS A 93 1.51 15.98 -22.05
C HIS A 93 0.94 16.16 -20.64
N ASP A 94 -0.22 16.79 -20.47
CA ASP A 94 -0.78 17.06 -19.13
C ASP A 94 -1.39 15.81 -18.46
N GLU A 95 -1.94 14.88 -19.24
CA GLU A 95 -2.49 13.64 -18.66
C GLU A 95 -1.39 12.64 -18.22
N LEU A 96 -0.19 12.80 -18.79
CA LEU A 96 0.97 11.98 -18.53
C LEU A 96 1.56 12.26 -17.13
N LYS A 97 1.64 13.54 -16.74
CA LYS A 97 2.14 13.95 -15.40
C LYS A 97 1.32 13.35 -14.27
N GLY A 98 -0.01 13.45 -14.34
CA GLY A 98 -0.90 12.91 -13.30
C GLY A 98 -0.81 11.38 -13.17
N LYS A 99 -0.76 10.65 -14.29
CA LYS A 99 -0.61 9.18 -14.26
C LYS A 99 0.78 8.74 -13.81
N GLY A 100 1.84 9.47 -14.16
CA GLY A 100 3.20 9.21 -13.69
C GLY A 100 3.34 9.31 -12.16
N ILE A 101 2.74 10.34 -11.56
CA ILE A 101 2.72 10.50 -10.09
C ILE A 101 1.95 9.34 -9.43
N ALA A 102 0.85 8.89 -10.04
CA ALA A 102 0.09 7.74 -9.55
C ALA A 102 0.93 6.46 -9.53
N PHE A 103 1.68 6.22 -10.60
CA PHE A 103 2.59 5.08 -10.70
C PHE A 103 3.70 5.15 -9.64
N LEU A 104 4.30 6.32 -9.44
CA LEU A 104 5.34 6.54 -8.43
C LEU A 104 4.82 6.21 -7.02
N ILE A 105 3.63 6.71 -6.68
CA ILE A 105 2.98 6.48 -5.38
C ILE A 105 2.69 4.98 -5.17
N ILE A 106 2.11 4.30 -6.17
CA ILE A 106 1.78 2.87 -6.07
C ILE A 106 3.05 2.01 -5.98
N SER A 107 4.09 2.37 -6.73
CA SER A 107 5.39 1.70 -6.66
C SER A 107 6.03 1.87 -5.29
N LEU A 108 5.96 3.07 -4.71
CA LEU A 108 6.45 3.33 -3.36
C LEU A 108 5.68 2.50 -2.31
N MET A 109 4.34 2.46 -2.41
CA MET A 109 3.51 1.61 -1.57
C MET A 109 3.91 0.14 -1.67
N ALA A 110 4.17 -0.37 -2.89
CA ALA A 110 4.60 -1.76 -3.10
C ALA A 110 5.93 -2.05 -2.41
N VAL A 111 6.94 -1.18 -2.56
CA VAL A 111 8.27 -1.34 -1.93
C VAL A 111 8.15 -1.39 -0.42
N VAL A 112 7.40 -0.46 0.18
CA VAL A 112 7.17 -0.44 1.63
C VAL A 112 6.41 -1.69 2.10
N SER A 113 5.45 -2.17 1.29
CA SER A 113 4.70 -3.40 1.58
C SER A 113 5.61 -4.64 1.65
N VAL A 114 6.58 -4.77 0.74
CA VAL A 114 7.58 -5.85 0.78
C VAL A 114 8.47 -5.72 2.00
N PHE A 115 8.91 -4.51 2.32
CA PHE A 115 9.78 -4.27 3.46
C PHE A 115 9.10 -4.64 4.78
N VAL A 116 7.84 -4.23 4.95
CA VAL A 116 7.02 -4.58 6.12
C VAL A 116 6.74 -6.09 6.18
N PHE A 117 6.48 -6.73 5.04
CA PHE A 117 6.36 -8.18 4.97
C PHE A 117 7.64 -8.89 5.42
N ALA A 118 8.80 -8.47 4.91
CA ALA A 118 10.09 -9.06 5.27
C ALA A 118 10.38 -8.90 6.77
N LEU A 119 10.13 -7.71 7.35
CA LEU A 119 10.28 -7.49 8.77
C LEU A 119 9.34 -8.34 9.61
N GLN A 120 8.07 -8.51 9.20
CA GLN A 120 7.13 -9.37 9.90
C GLN A 120 7.55 -10.84 9.87
N VAL A 121 8.03 -11.34 8.73
CA VAL A 121 8.53 -12.70 8.58
C VAL A 121 9.77 -12.91 9.46
N VAL A 122 10.76 -12.02 9.40
CA VAL A 122 11.95 -12.12 10.25
C VAL A 122 11.58 -12.13 11.73
N ASN A 123 10.67 -11.26 12.16
CA ASN A 123 10.23 -11.21 13.56
C ASN A 123 9.36 -12.41 13.97
N PHE A 124 8.76 -13.12 13.01
CA PHE A 124 8.00 -14.33 13.28
C PHE A 124 8.90 -15.57 13.43
N PHE A 125 10.04 -15.60 12.74
CA PHE A 125 11.01 -16.71 12.80
C PHE A 125 12.16 -16.50 13.80
N ALA A 126 12.40 -15.26 14.25
CA ALA A 126 13.39 -14.91 15.27
C ALA A 126 12.81 -15.02 16.69
#